data_AF-A0A9P5YJL7-F1
#
_entry.id   AF-A0A9P5YJL7-F1
#
_cell.length_a   1.000
_cell.length_b   1.000
_cell.length_c   1.000
_cell.angle_alpha   90.00
_cell.angle_beta   90.00
_cell.angle_gamma   90.00
#
_symmetry.space_group_name_H-M   'P 1'
#
loop_
_entity.id
_entity.type
_entity.pdbx_description
1 polymer ?
#
loop_
_entity_poly.entity_id
_entity_poly.type
_entity_poly.pdbx_seq_one_letter_code
_entity_poly.pdbx_strand_id
1 'polypeptide(L)'
;MAKTYNRKNTIAGILYMQPISASRMTETPLTHLKLFQQSCGSYLSPRRIVLATTMWKQVNQAKAKAREDQIRKEYWKTMSEMGSPVVRFEDSGESAWRVVAELLGDTG
;
A
#
# COMPACT_ATOMS: atom_id res chain seq x y z
N MET A 1 -5.10 24.33 -34.29
CA MET A 1 -4.10 23.26 -34.08
C MET A 1 -4.06 22.90 -32.60
N ALA A 2 -4.62 21.76 -32.22
CA ALA A 2 -4.66 21.32 -30.82
C ALA A 2 -3.29 20.72 -30.43
N LYS A 3 -2.58 21.36 -29.50
CA LYS A 3 -1.37 20.79 -28.90
C LYS A 3 -1.79 19.66 -27.97
N THR A 4 -1.72 18.42 -28.43
CA THR A 4 -1.84 17.24 -27.58
C THR A 4 -0.64 17.22 -26.64
N TYR A 5 -0.82 17.73 -25.43
CA TYR A 5 0.15 17.61 -24.34
C TYR A 5 0.26 16.13 -23.99
N ASN A 6 1.20 15.43 -24.61
CA ASN A 6 1.57 14.06 -24.26
C ASN A 6 2.43 14.11 -22.98
N ARG A 7 1.84 14.54 -21.85
CA ARG A 7 2.46 14.37 -20.54
C ARG A 7 2.45 12.88 -20.25
N LYS A 8 3.61 12.23 -20.38
CA LYS A 8 3.85 10.93 -19.77
C LYS A 8 3.63 11.09 -18.26
N ASN A 9 2.44 10.76 -17.78
CA ASN A 9 2.17 10.73 -16.35
C ASN A 9 3.00 9.58 -15.75
N THR A 10 4.09 9.93 -15.09
CA THR A 10 4.90 8.98 -14.34
C THR A 10 4.24 8.70 -13.00
N ILE A 11 3.98 7.43 -12.71
CA ILE A 11 3.44 7.02 -11.42
C ILE A 11 4.60 6.92 -10.43
N ALA A 12 4.53 7.72 -9.36
CA ALA A 12 5.52 7.71 -8.30
C ALA A 12 5.49 6.37 -7.53
N GLY A 13 4.28 5.92 -7.17
CA GLY A 13 4.04 4.63 -6.52
C GLY A 13 2.56 4.36 -6.32
N ILE A 14 2.25 3.22 -5.71
CA ILE A 14 0.90 2.80 -5.33
C ILE A 14 0.82 2.70 -3.80
N LEU A 15 -0.20 3.30 -3.21
CA LEU A 15 -0.54 3.11 -1.81
C LEU A 15 -1.75 2.16 -1.72
N TYR A 16 -1.54 0.97 -1.17
CA TYR A 16 -2.61 0.00 -0.93
C TYR A 16 -3.01 0.03 0.55
N MET A 17 -4.27 0.34 0.83
CA MET A 17 -4.78 0.48 2.20
C MET A 17 -5.71 -0.65 2.57
N GLN A 18 -5.48 -1.28 3.73
CA GLN A 18 -6.33 -2.33 4.28
C GLN A 18 -6.75 -1.99 5.71
N PRO A 19 -8.06 -1.88 6.00
CA PRO A 19 -8.56 -1.74 7.36
C PRO A 19 -8.25 -2.97 8.20
N ILE A 20 -7.72 -2.77 9.40
CA ILE A 20 -7.43 -3.88 10.33
C ILE A 20 -8.70 -4.46 10.95
N SER A 21 -9.78 -3.68 10.97
CA SER A 21 -11.11 -4.07 11.43
C SER A 21 -11.87 -4.94 10.43
N ALA A 22 -11.40 -5.07 9.18
CA ALA A 22 -12.09 -5.84 8.15
C ALA A 22 -12.13 -7.35 8.50
N SER A 23 -13.35 -7.92 8.55
CA SER A 23 -13.58 -9.33 8.86
C SER A 23 -13.12 -10.27 7.75
N ARG A 24 -13.17 -9.82 6.49
CA ARG A 24 -12.69 -10.54 5.32
C ARG A 24 -11.65 -9.72 4.58
N MET A 25 -10.52 -10.35 4.28
CA MET A 25 -9.62 -9.91 3.23
C MET A 25 -10.03 -10.70 1.99
N THR A 26 -11.05 -10.20 1.30
CA THR A 26 -11.88 -11.02 0.40
C THR A 26 -11.17 -11.37 -0.91
N GLU A 27 -10.01 -10.79 -1.21
CA GLU A 27 -9.33 -10.99 -2.49
C GLU A 27 -7.82 -11.00 -2.28
N THR A 28 -7.11 -11.86 -3.00
CA THR A 28 -5.64 -11.88 -3.02
C THR A 28 -5.18 -10.52 -3.54
N PRO A 29 -4.63 -9.63 -2.70
CA PRO A 29 -4.29 -8.27 -3.10
C PRO A 29 -3.37 -8.25 -4.32
N LEU A 30 -2.55 -9.31 -4.44
CA LEU A 30 -1.65 -9.61 -5.55
C LEU A 30 -2.32 -9.60 -6.93
N THR A 31 -3.51 -10.18 -7.07
CA THR A 31 -4.18 -10.28 -8.38
C THR A 31 -4.65 -8.91 -8.84
N HIS A 32 -5.25 -8.15 -7.93
CA HIS A 32 -5.70 -6.79 -8.22
C HIS A 32 -4.52 -5.84 -8.42
N LEU A 33 -3.51 -5.90 -7.56
CA LEU A 33 -2.30 -5.07 -7.68
C LEU A 33 -1.56 -5.33 -8.99
N LYS A 34 -1.40 -6.59 -9.43
CA LYS A 34 -0.77 -6.89 -10.73
C LYS A 34 -1.56 -6.32 -11.91
N LEU A 35 -2.89 -6.44 -11.89
CA LEU A 35 -3.76 -5.85 -12.92
C LEU A 35 -3.66 -4.32 -12.91
N PHE A 36 -3.63 -3.68 -11.73
CA PHE A 36 -3.43 -2.25 -11.60
C PHE A 36 -2.04 -1.80 -12.07
N GLN A 37 -0.98 -2.56 -11.79
CA GLN A 37 0.36 -2.27 -12.31
C GLN A 37 0.41 -2.33 -13.84
N GLN A 38 -0.28 -3.30 -14.44
CA GLN A 38 -0.33 -3.44 -15.90
C GLN A 38 -1.06 -2.27 -16.57
N SER A 39 -2.16 -1.76 -15.98
CA SER A 39 -2.88 -0.60 -16.52
C SER A 39 -2.10 0.70 -16.41
N CYS A 40 -1.15 0.77 -15.49
CA CYS A 40 -0.25 1.90 -15.29
C CYS A 40 0.86 2.02 -16.36
N GLY A 41 0.87 1.14 -17.38
CA GLY A 41 1.75 1.25 -18.54
C GLY A 41 3.24 0.97 -18.24
N SER A 42 3.57 0.52 -17.04
CA SER A 42 4.93 0.16 -16.62
C SER A 42 4.85 -0.87 -15.49
N TYR A 43 5.68 -1.91 -15.55
CA TYR A 43 5.89 -2.80 -14.40
C TYR A 43 6.50 -2.00 -13.25
N LEU A 44 5.65 -1.51 -12.34
CA LEU A 44 6.11 -0.78 -11.17
C LEU A 44 6.94 -1.70 -10.28
N SER A 45 8.11 -1.23 -9.86
CA SER A 45 8.93 -1.96 -8.89
C SER A 45 8.11 -2.20 -7.61
N PRO A 46 8.16 -3.41 -7.00
CA PRO A 46 7.48 -3.69 -5.75
C PRO A 46 7.83 -2.70 -4.62
N ARG A 47 9.04 -2.13 -4.64
CA ARG A 47 9.46 -1.08 -3.69
C ARG A 47 8.64 0.21 -3.78
N ARG A 48 7.95 0.44 -4.90
CA ARG A 48 7.04 1.58 -5.10
C ARG A 48 5.61 1.26 -4.69
N ILE A 49 5.37 0.14 -4.02
CA ILE A 49 4.06 -0.28 -3.54
C ILE A 49 4.11 -0.27 -2.02
N VAL A 50 3.44 0.70 -1.40
CA VAL A 50 3.34 0.81 0.06
C VAL A 50 2.06 0.11 0.50
N LEU A 51 2.17 -0.83 1.42
CA LEU A 51 1.04 -1.53 2.03
C LEU A 51 0.76 -0.89 3.39
N ALA A 52 -0.36 -0.19 3.52
CA ALA A 52 -0.74 0.52 4.73
C ALA A 52 -1.92 -0.15 5.43
N THR A 53 -1.77 -0.44 6.72
CA THR A 53 -2.89 -0.86 7.58
C THR A 53 -3.56 0.35 8.21
N THR A 54 -4.90 0.41 8.22
CA THR A 54 -5.69 1.56 8.69
C THR A 54 -6.70 1.16 9.78
N MET A 55 -7.41 2.14 10.36
CA MET A 55 -8.47 1.94 11.37
C MET A 55 -7.97 1.28 12.67
N TRP A 56 -6.72 1.54 13.04
CA TRP A 56 -6.09 0.99 14.25
C TRP A 56 -6.83 1.37 15.54
N LYS A 57 -7.51 2.52 15.55
CA LYS A 57 -8.29 2.98 16.72
C LYS A 57 -9.61 2.21 16.92
N GLN A 58 -10.08 1.47 15.92
CA GLN A 58 -11.36 0.75 15.98
C GLN A 58 -11.24 -0.65 16.60
N VAL A 59 -10.02 -1.16 16.79
CA VAL A 59 -9.78 -2.53 17.26
C VAL A 59 -8.86 -2.48 18.48
N ASN A 60 -9.10 -3.36 19.45
CA ASN A 60 -8.18 -3.51 20.57
C ASN A 60 -6.75 -3.82 20.07
N GLN A 61 -5.73 -3.16 20.63
CA GLN A 61 -4.35 -3.26 20.13
C GLN A 61 -3.80 -4.69 20.05
N ALA A 62 -4.15 -5.59 20.98
CA ALA A 62 -3.69 -6.98 20.93
C ALA A 62 -4.31 -7.72 19.74
N LYS A 63 -5.62 -7.53 19.51
CA LYS A 63 -6.32 -8.07 18.35
C LYS A 63 -5.82 -7.44 17.05
N ALA A 64 -5.56 -6.15 17.04
CA ALA A 64 -5.02 -5.42 15.90
C ALA A 64 -3.64 -5.98 15.52
N LYS A 65 -2.70 -6.13 16.47
CA LYS A 65 -1.38 -6.73 16.20
C LYS A 65 -1.48 -8.15 15.64
N ALA A 66 -2.31 -9.01 16.25
CA ALA A 66 -2.52 -10.37 15.75
C ALA A 66 -3.08 -10.37 14.31
N ARG A 67 -3.97 -9.43 14.01
CA ARG A 67 -4.55 -9.28 12.67
C ARG A 67 -3.54 -8.73 11.66
N GLU A 68 -2.71 -7.77 12.04
CA GLU A 68 -1.59 -7.29 11.20
C GLU A 68 -0.63 -8.42 10.86
N ASP A 69 -0.24 -9.23 11.85
CA ASP A 69 0.64 -10.38 11.64
C ASP A 69 0.03 -11.37 10.65
N GLN A 70 -1.27 -11.64 10.78
CA GLN A 70 -1.99 -12.48 9.83
C GLN A 70 -1.99 -11.87 8.43
N ILE A 71 -2.35 -10.58 8.30
CA ILE A 71 -2.34 -9.85 7.03
C ILE A 71 -0.96 -9.93 6.36
N ARG A 72 0.10 -9.69 7.14
CA ARG A 72 1.48 -9.71 6.67
C ARG A 72 1.91 -11.10 6.21
N LYS A 73 1.58 -12.16 6.95
CA LYS A 73 2.05 -13.53 6.69
C LYS A 73 1.24 -14.27 5.64
N GLU A 74 -0.07 -14.04 5.58
CA GLU A 74 -0.98 -14.80 4.71
C GLU A 74 -1.26 -14.06 3.40
N TYR A 75 -1.39 -12.73 3.45
CA TYR A 75 -1.88 -11.95 2.30
C TYR A 75 -0.81 -11.09 1.65
N TRP A 76 0.09 -10.51 2.44
CA TRP A 76 1.13 -9.58 1.95
C TRP A 76 2.52 -10.17 1.88
N LYS A 77 2.70 -11.45 2.26
CA LYS A 77 4.00 -12.11 2.33
C LYS A 77 4.81 -11.92 1.06
N THR A 78 4.24 -12.27 -0.09
CA THR A 78 4.92 -12.16 -1.39
C THR A 78 5.31 -10.71 -1.71
N MET A 79 4.44 -9.72 -1.45
CA MET A 79 4.75 -8.31 -1.72
C MET A 79 5.87 -7.80 -0.80
N SER A 80 5.80 -8.17 0.48
CA SER A 80 6.81 -7.81 1.47
C SER A 80 8.17 -8.44 1.14
N GLU A 81 8.19 -9.72 0.72
CA GLU A 81 9.40 -10.41 0.25
C GLU A 81 9.99 -9.79 -1.01
N MET A 82 9.14 -9.27 -1.90
CA MET A 82 9.58 -8.52 -3.09
C MET A 82 10.07 -7.09 -2.77
N GLY A 83 10.00 -6.65 -1.51
CA GLY A 83 10.52 -5.35 -1.04
C GLY A 83 9.48 -4.24 -0.93
N SER A 84 8.19 -4.57 -0.91
CA SER A 84 7.11 -3.61 -0.65
C SER A 84 7.08 -3.25 0.85
N PRO A 85 7.22 -1.97 1.25
CA PRO A 85 7.15 -1.57 2.64
C PRO A 85 5.74 -1.78 3.21
N VAL A 86 5.69 -2.18 4.49
CA VAL A 86 4.46 -2.32 5.27
C VAL A 86 4.45 -1.26 6.36
N VAL A 87 3.44 -0.40 6.36
CA VAL A 87 3.32 0.74 7.28
C VAL A 87 1.99 0.74 8.02
N ARG A 88 1.98 1.36 9.20
CA ARG A 88 0.75 1.58 9.97
C ARG A 88 0.30 3.02 9.81
N PHE A 89 -0.95 3.22 9.43
CA PHE A 89 -1.60 4.52 9.45
C PHE A 89 -2.48 4.62 10.69
N GLU A 90 -2.07 5.45 11.65
CA GLU A 90 -2.66 5.52 13.00
C GLU A 90 -3.67 6.67 13.13
N ASP A 91 -4.34 7.03 12.02
CA ASP A 91 -5.35 8.10 11.96
C ASP A 91 -4.81 9.43 12.51
N SER A 92 -3.57 9.78 12.17
CA SER A 92 -2.89 11.03 12.54
C SER A 92 -2.19 11.66 11.33
N GLY A 93 -2.11 12.99 11.29
CA GLY A 93 -1.41 13.71 10.21
C GLY A 93 0.07 13.31 10.09
N GLU A 94 0.73 13.06 11.22
CA GLU A 94 2.12 12.59 11.26
C GLU A 94 2.26 11.22 10.59
N SER A 95 1.37 10.27 10.88
CA SER A 95 1.37 8.96 10.23
C SER A 95 1.05 9.04 8.73
N ALA A 96 0.20 9.98 8.31
CA ALA A 96 -0.08 10.23 6.89
C ALA A 96 1.18 10.66 6.14
N TRP A 97 1.91 11.64 6.69
CA TRP A 97 3.16 12.11 6.08
C TRP A 97 4.24 11.04 6.05
N ARG A 98 4.35 10.18 7.07
CA ARG A 98 5.25 9.03 7.04
C ARG A 98 4.92 8.07 5.90
N VAL A 99 3.65 7.74 5.71
CA VAL A 99 3.22 6.86 4.59
C VAL A 99 3.56 7.48 3.23
N VAL A 100 3.41 8.80 3.09
CA VAL A 100 3.76 9.54 1.85
C VAL A 100 5.28 9.58 1.63
N ALA A 101 6.07 9.81 2.68
CA ALA A 101 7.54 9.81 2.60
C ALA A 101 8.07 8.43 2.13
N GLU A 102 7.53 7.35 2.72
CA GLU A 102 7.83 5.97 2.30
C GLU A 102 7.45 5.72 0.83
N LEU A 103 6.32 6.26 0.36
CA LEU A 103 5.87 6.13 -1.03
C LEU A 103 6.79 6.84 -2.02
N LEU A 104 7.30 8.01 -1.65
CA LEU A 104 8.16 8.83 -2.50
C LEU A 104 9.64 8.37 -2.45
N GLY A 105 10.01 7.51 -1.50
CA GLY A 105 11.40 7.14 -1.26
C GLY A 105 12.23 8.32 -0.74
N ASP A 106 11.57 9.35 -0.21
CA ASP A 106 12.20 10.51 0.42
C ASP A 106 12.56 10.11 1.85
N THR A 107 13.53 9.22 1.96
CA THR A 107 14.27 9.03 3.21
C THR A 107 15.40 10.04 3.12
N GLY A 108 15.23 11.17 3.81
CA GLY A 108 16.16 12.30 3.77
C GLY A 108 17.61 11.92 4.05
#